data_AF-A0A524E8S7-F1
#
_entry.id   AF-A0A524E8S7-F1
#
_cell.length_a   1.000
_cell.length_b   1.000
_cell.length_c   1.000
_cell.angle_alpha   90.00
_cell.angle_beta   90.00
_cell.angle_gamma   90.00
#
_symmetry.space_group_name_H-M   'P 1'
#
loop_
_entity.id
_entity.type
_entity.pdbx_description
1 polymer ?
#
loop_
_entity_poly.entity_id
_entity_poly.type
_entity_poly.pdbx_seq_one_letter_code
_entity_poly.pdbx_strand_id
1 'polypeptide(L)'
;MLHRTRLIAFVILLNVIVTAIPVFLVPRDDGNLHPEPTRYASFLPLGCIEITNDSGFHMFTGSGTSYDPYVLEDVKIATGSEIPRISISNTRAHFVIRNCTFYGTGYGPDDPGGIRLENVSYGDILSCTFTYLRLGIHMTNCSYVNCNSDLIRMCDTGILVGGVRNHIVGTALFGMDSGDGIHLHDAYECLVRNNHVYNYTVGLRATKTNYSSLVDNLVRNNRIGINLARDTNSNLVIRNRIGPNEDYNAIDYGSANQWNSSSVGNQWTDYSGSGSYPIPGEAGSHDYRPSLLVVNPIPWDLVITGLAGGVIVVSLIFMEKRRHKKGGKGL
;
A
#
# COMPACT_ATOMS: atom_id res chain seq x y z
N MET A 1 -28.45 33.86 -12.69
CA MET A 1 -27.01 33.95 -12.32
C MET A 1 -26.76 33.84 -10.82
N LEU A 2 -27.54 34.50 -9.95
CA LEU A 2 -27.32 34.53 -8.49
C LEU A 2 -27.31 33.17 -7.76
N HIS A 3 -28.02 32.15 -8.27
CA HIS A 3 -28.03 30.79 -7.68
C HIS A 3 -26.77 29.96 -8.00
N ARG A 4 -26.13 30.18 -9.15
CA ARG A 4 -24.89 29.46 -9.50
C ARG A 4 -23.69 29.96 -8.69
N THR A 5 -23.65 31.25 -8.37
CA THR A 5 -22.58 31.84 -7.55
C THR A 5 -22.68 31.41 -6.08
N ARG A 6 -23.89 31.20 -5.55
CA ARG A 6 -24.11 30.68 -4.19
C ARG A 6 -23.72 29.20 -4.05
N LEU A 7 -23.95 28.39 -5.08
CA LEU A 7 -23.54 26.99 -5.10
C LEU A 7 -22.02 26.83 -5.17
N ILE A 8 -21.34 27.66 -5.96
CA ILE A 8 -19.87 27.65 -6.07
C ILE A 8 -19.22 28.15 -4.76
N ALA A 9 -19.76 29.19 -4.13
CA ALA A 9 -19.29 29.65 -2.83
C ALA A 9 -19.51 28.61 -1.72
N PHE A 10 -20.63 27.88 -1.75
CA PHE A 10 -20.92 26.80 -0.80
C PHE A 10 -19.96 25.60 -0.97
N VAL A 11 -19.63 25.23 -2.22
CA VAL A 11 -18.65 24.17 -2.52
C VAL A 11 -17.22 24.57 -2.12
N ILE A 12 -16.84 25.84 -2.28
CA ILE A 12 -15.52 26.34 -1.84
C ILE A 12 -15.45 26.39 -0.30
N LEU A 13 -16.51 26.83 0.38
CA LEU A 13 -16.57 26.87 1.85
C LEU A 13 -16.56 25.44 2.45
N LEU A 14 -17.20 24.46 1.80
CA LEU A 14 -17.18 23.06 2.22
C LEU A 14 -15.78 22.44 2.07
N ASN A 15 -15.02 22.79 1.01
CA ASN A 15 -13.64 22.33 0.83
C ASN A 15 -12.68 22.88 1.90
N VAL A 16 -12.91 24.10 2.40
CA VAL A 16 -12.09 24.68 3.50
C VAL A 16 -12.42 24.05 4.85
N ILE A 17 -13.65 23.55 5.05
CA ILE A 17 -14.07 22.88 6.29
C ILE A 17 -13.59 21.41 6.33
N VAL A 18 -13.49 20.72 5.19
CA VAL A 18 -13.04 19.31 5.14
C VAL A 18 -11.53 19.16 5.35
N THR A 19 -10.72 20.20 5.11
CA THR A 19 -9.32 20.23 5.57
C THR A 19 -9.17 20.46 7.09
N ALA A 20 -10.27 20.71 7.80
CA ALA A 20 -10.31 21.02 9.23
C ALA A 20 -11.16 20.02 10.02
N ILE A 21 -11.26 18.76 9.58
CA ILE A 21 -11.70 17.69 10.48
C ILE A 21 -10.50 17.37 11.37
N PRO A 22 -10.55 17.65 12.69
CA PRO A 22 -9.51 17.18 13.58
C PRO A 22 -9.52 15.65 13.51
N VAL A 23 -8.39 15.08 13.11
CA VAL A 23 -8.04 13.73 13.54
C VAL A 23 -8.27 13.72 15.04
N PHE A 24 -9.17 12.86 15.53
CA PHE A 24 -9.34 12.67 16.97
C PHE A 24 -7.99 12.19 17.52
N LEU A 25 -7.19 13.13 18.00
CA LEU A 25 -6.07 12.87 18.88
C LEU A 25 -6.69 12.27 20.14
N VAL A 26 -6.50 10.96 20.31
CA VAL A 26 -6.53 10.37 21.65
C VAL A 26 -5.40 11.07 22.42
N PRO A 27 -5.67 11.82 23.49
CA PRO A 27 -4.60 12.39 24.29
C PRO A 27 -3.82 11.23 24.91
N ARG A 28 -2.54 11.09 24.55
CA ARG A 28 -1.60 10.33 25.38
C ARG A 28 -1.18 11.28 26.49
N ASP A 29 -1.57 10.94 27.70
CA ASP A 29 -1.08 11.59 28.91
C ASP A 29 0.26 10.93 29.26
N ASP A 30 1.36 11.51 28.76
CA ASP A 30 2.71 11.22 29.22
C ASP A 30 3.31 12.50 29.81
N GLY A 31 2.89 12.78 31.05
CA GLY A 31 3.43 13.81 31.93
C GLY A 31 4.90 13.62 32.34
N ASN A 32 5.81 13.48 31.37
CA ASN A 32 7.24 13.59 31.58
C ASN A 32 7.83 14.48 30.48
N LEU A 33 8.08 15.74 30.84
CA LEU A 33 8.88 16.70 30.07
C LEU A 33 10.31 16.15 29.90
N HIS A 34 10.52 15.36 28.86
CA HIS A 34 11.86 15.10 28.32
C HIS A 34 12.20 16.21 27.31
N PRO A 35 13.45 16.73 27.31
CA PRO A 35 13.83 17.83 26.46
C PRO A 35 13.67 17.47 24.97
N GLU A 36 12.97 18.34 24.25
CA GLU A 36 12.70 18.27 22.81
C GLU A 36 13.94 17.82 22.01
N PRO A 37 13.88 16.71 21.25
CA PRO A 37 14.95 16.38 20.33
C PRO A 37 14.99 17.45 19.24
N THR A 38 16.15 18.08 19.11
CA THR A 38 16.47 19.11 18.11
C THR A 38 15.91 18.74 16.73
N ARG A 39 14.89 19.48 16.30
CA ARG A 39 14.32 19.47 14.94
C ARG A 39 15.41 19.72 13.90
N TYR A 40 15.93 18.67 13.29
CA TYR A 40 16.49 18.74 11.94
C TYR A 40 15.40 18.39 10.92
N ALA A 41 14.35 19.22 10.88
CA ALA A 41 13.39 19.24 9.77
C ALA A 41 13.66 20.47 8.91
N SER A 42 14.85 20.54 8.31
CA SER A 42 15.08 21.43 7.18
C SER A 42 14.61 20.73 5.92
N PHE A 43 13.53 21.25 5.34
CA PHE A 43 12.93 20.94 4.05
C PHE A 43 13.91 21.06 2.86
N LEU A 44 14.91 20.19 2.79
CA LEU A 44 15.61 19.94 1.54
C LEU A 44 14.94 18.74 0.87
N PRO A 45 14.75 18.72 -0.46
CA PRO A 45 14.51 17.48 -1.15
C PRO A 45 15.73 16.61 -0.87
N LEU A 46 15.62 15.70 0.09
CA LEU A 46 16.57 14.62 0.21
C LEU A 46 16.54 13.93 -1.14
N GLY A 47 17.71 13.79 -1.74
CA GLY A 47 17.88 12.81 -2.82
C GLY A 47 17.44 11.43 -2.33
N CYS A 48 17.57 10.43 -3.20
CA CYS A 48 17.26 9.07 -2.77
C CYS A 48 18.13 8.67 -1.57
N ILE A 49 17.52 7.98 -0.61
CA ILE A 49 18.20 7.50 0.60
C ILE A 49 18.68 6.08 0.32
N GLU A 50 19.97 5.84 0.49
CA GLU A 50 20.56 4.52 0.33
C GLU A 50 21.29 4.10 1.60
N ILE A 51 20.88 2.96 2.16
CA ILE A 51 21.45 2.36 3.36
C ILE A 51 21.84 0.92 3.01
N THR A 52 23.13 0.64 2.88
CA THR A 52 23.62 -0.66 2.40
C THR A 52 24.03 -1.63 3.53
N ASN A 53 23.96 -1.16 4.79
CA ASN A 53 24.20 -1.92 6.01
C ASN A 53 23.88 -1.03 7.24
N ASP A 54 24.01 -1.60 8.45
CA ASP A 54 23.74 -0.94 9.74
C ASP A 54 24.45 0.42 9.91
N SER A 55 25.70 0.57 9.41
CA SER A 55 26.43 1.83 9.55
C SER A 55 25.81 2.97 8.73
N GLY A 56 25.02 2.67 7.70
CA GLY A 56 24.31 3.66 6.90
C GLY A 56 23.20 4.39 7.67
N PHE A 57 22.80 3.88 8.85
CA PHE A 57 21.78 4.52 9.67
C PHE A 57 22.29 5.64 10.59
N HIS A 58 23.61 5.90 10.66
CA HIS A 58 24.20 6.86 11.59
C HIS A 58 23.66 8.31 11.50
N MET A 59 23.00 8.64 10.39
CA MET A 59 22.35 9.94 10.16
C MET A 59 20.91 10.04 10.72
N PHE A 60 20.37 8.94 11.23
CA PHE A 60 19.03 8.86 11.82
C PHE A 60 19.10 8.69 13.34
N THR A 61 18.02 9.07 14.01
CA THR A 61 17.89 8.85 15.46
C THR A 61 17.65 7.37 15.76
N GLY A 62 17.93 6.96 17.00
CA GLY A 62 17.81 5.57 17.47
C GLY A 62 19.12 4.78 17.39
N SER A 63 19.10 3.57 17.93
CA SER A 63 20.25 2.67 18.01
C SER A 63 20.09 1.38 17.19
N GLY A 64 18.95 1.21 16.50
CA GLY A 64 18.67 0.03 15.69
C GLY A 64 18.24 -1.18 16.52
N THR A 65 17.84 -0.99 17.78
CA THR A 65 17.35 -2.06 18.65
C THR A 65 15.82 -2.13 18.63
N SER A 66 15.23 -3.23 19.07
CA SER A 66 13.76 -3.36 19.14
C SER A 66 13.08 -2.35 20.08
N TYR A 67 13.82 -1.82 21.05
CA TYR A 67 13.33 -0.79 21.98
C TYR A 67 13.63 0.64 21.51
N ASP A 68 14.60 0.79 20.62
CA ASP A 68 15.10 2.07 20.13
C ASP A 68 15.52 1.92 18.65
N PRO A 69 14.53 1.74 17.74
CA PRO A 69 14.79 1.51 16.32
C PRO A 69 15.31 2.77 15.64
N TYR A 70 15.99 2.63 14.51
CA TYR A 70 16.30 3.78 13.67
C TYR A 70 15.02 4.42 13.11
N VAL A 71 14.91 5.76 13.13
CA VAL A 71 13.68 6.45 12.70
C VAL A 71 13.91 7.33 11.47
N LEU A 72 13.18 7.03 10.40
CA LEU A 72 12.97 7.88 9.24
C LEU A 72 11.52 8.39 9.24
N GLU A 73 11.32 9.69 9.41
CA GLU A 73 9.97 10.24 9.50
C GLU A 73 9.77 11.58 8.79
N ASP A 74 8.52 11.85 8.41
CA ASP A 74 8.05 13.13 7.86
C ASP A 74 8.79 13.61 6.60
N VAL A 75 9.36 12.67 5.84
CA VAL A 75 10.10 12.97 4.61
C VAL A 75 9.17 12.97 3.39
N LYS A 76 9.35 13.96 2.50
CA LYS A 76 8.72 13.98 1.17
C LYS A 76 9.79 13.82 0.10
N ILE A 77 9.70 12.77 -0.72
CA ILE A 77 10.67 12.47 -1.77
C ILE A 77 9.95 12.48 -3.13
N ALA A 78 10.25 13.48 -3.95
CA ALA A 78 9.69 13.67 -5.28
C ALA A 78 10.79 13.63 -6.36
N THR A 79 11.11 12.42 -6.81
CA THR A 79 11.82 12.07 -8.07
C THR A 79 13.28 12.49 -8.32
N GLY A 80 13.97 11.67 -9.13
CA GLY A 80 15.10 12.09 -9.95
C GLY A 80 16.23 11.08 -10.21
N SER A 81 16.21 9.86 -9.67
CA SER A 81 17.37 8.96 -9.75
C SER A 81 17.08 7.60 -10.40
N GLU A 82 18.15 6.88 -10.74
CA GLU A 82 18.15 5.48 -11.18
C GLU A 82 17.86 4.48 -10.04
N ILE A 83 17.69 4.96 -8.80
CA ILE A 83 17.48 4.14 -7.60
C ILE A 83 16.15 4.45 -6.88
N PRO A 84 15.60 3.49 -6.12
CA PRO A 84 14.37 3.70 -5.36
C PRO A 84 14.51 4.89 -4.41
N ARG A 85 13.40 5.56 -4.07
CA ARG A 85 13.43 6.77 -3.23
C ARG A 85 14.06 6.48 -1.87
N ILE A 86 13.81 5.27 -1.35
CA ILE A 86 14.55 4.70 -0.24
C ILE A 86 14.97 3.28 -0.65
N SER A 87 16.26 2.98 -0.54
CA SER A 87 16.81 1.64 -0.71
C SER A 87 17.55 1.24 0.57
N ILE A 88 17.08 0.20 1.24
CA ILE A 88 17.74 -0.36 2.44
C ILE A 88 18.13 -1.80 2.15
N SER A 89 19.36 -2.18 2.45
CA SER A 89 19.83 -3.54 2.26
C SER A 89 20.78 -4.02 3.34
N ASN A 90 20.86 -5.34 3.48
CA ASN A 90 21.83 -6.07 4.32
C ASN A 90 21.88 -5.58 5.77
N THR A 91 20.72 -5.46 6.40
CA THR A 91 20.61 -5.03 7.80
C THR A 91 19.62 -5.90 8.56
N ARG A 92 19.93 -6.09 9.84
CA ARG A 92 19.01 -6.67 10.84
C ARG A 92 18.69 -5.69 11.95
N ALA A 93 19.14 -4.44 11.83
CA ALA A 93 18.76 -3.38 12.74
C ALA A 93 17.26 -3.13 12.62
N HIS A 94 16.63 -2.83 13.75
CA HIS A 94 15.23 -2.40 13.74
C HIS A 94 15.16 -0.98 13.21
N PHE A 95 14.23 -0.72 12.31
CA PHE A 95 13.99 0.63 11.78
C PHE A 95 12.51 0.89 11.52
N VAL A 96 12.14 2.16 11.53
CA VAL A 96 10.79 2.65 11.28
C VAL A 96 10.86 3.71 10.20
N ILE A 97 10.10 3.51 9.12
CA ILE A 97 9.80 4.52 8.10
C ILE A 97 8.35 4.94 8.30
N ARG A 98 8.11 6.19 8.73
CA ARG A 98 6.76 6.65 9.07
C ARG A 98 6.39 8.02 8.53
N ASN A 99 5.11 8.20 8.23
CA ASN A 99 4.55 9.49 7.78
C ASN A 99 5.27 10.09 6.56
N CYS A 100 5.94 9.25 5.78
CA CYS A 100 6.68 9.67 4.60
C CYS A 100 5.76 9.73 3.37
N THR A 101 6.11 10.57 2.40
CA THR A 101 5.39 10.64 1.13
C THR A 101 6.33 10.50 -0.06
N PHE A 102 6.00 9.57 -0.95
CA PHE A 102 6.78 9.21 -2.13
C PHE A 102 5.97 9.49 -3.39
N TYR A 103 6.55 10.28 -4.29
CA TYR A 103 5.96 10.61 -5.58
C TYR A 103 6.86 10.13 -6.72
N GLY A 104 6.26 9.56 -7.75
CA GLY A 104 6.92 9.27 -9.02
C GLY A 104 6.55 10.24 -10.14
N THR A 105 7.35 10.20 -11.21
CA THR A 105 7.20 11.06 -12.40
C THR A 105 6.59 10.34 -13.60
N GLY A 106 6.36 9.03 -13.49
CA GLY A 106 5.77 8.27 -14.59
C GLY A 106 5.81 6.76 -14.37
N TYR A 107 4.81 6.11 -14.95
CA TYR A 107 4.54 4.67 -15.02
C TYR A 107 5.56 3.92 -15.93
N GLY A 108 6.78 4.42 -16.06
CA GLY A 108 7.77 3.85 -16.98
C GLY A 108 8.54 2.67 -16.34
N PRO A 109 9.07 1.74 -17.16
CA PRO A 109 9.99 0.71 -16.67
C PRO A 109 11.21 1.31 -15.95
N ASP A 110 11.55 2.56 -16.27
CA ASP A 110 12.67 3.31 -15.72
C ASP A 110 12.39 3.89 -14.32
N ASP A 111 11.16 3.79 -13.78
CA ASP A 111 10.91 4.23 -12.40
C ASP A 111 11.35 3.14 -11.40
N PRO A 112 12.37 3.42 -10.57
CA PRO A 112 12.91 2.43 -9.64
C PRO A 112 12.00 2.15 -8.44
N GLY A 113 10.93 2.95 -8.23
CA GLY A 113 9.91 2.72 -7.20
C GLY A 113 10.12 3.52 -5.91
N GLY A 114 9.22 3.33 -4.94
CA GLY A 114 9.18 4.02 -3.66
C GLY A 114 10.23 3.52 -2.69
N ILE A 115 9.91 2.43 -1.98
CA ILE A 115 10.82 1.78 -1.04
C ILE A 115 11.26 0.43 -1.61
N ARG A 116 12.56 0.17 -1.59
CA ARG A 116 13.14 -1.16 -1.83
C ARG A 116 13.87 -1.66 -0.59
N LEU A 117 13.53 -2.86 -0.17
CA LEU A 117 14.22 -3.59 0.90
C LEU A 117 14.82 -4.88 0.33
N GLU A 118 16.09 -5.13 0.59
CA GLU A 118 16.79 -6.33 0.11
C GLU A 118 17.65 -6.96 1.19
N ASN A 119 17.40 -8.22 1.56
CA ASN A 119 18.10 -8.88 2.66
C ASN A 119 18.01 -8.08 3.98
N VAL A 120 16.77 -7.74 4.36
CA VAL A 120 16.44 -6.88 5.50
C VAL A 120 15.59 -7.63 6.50
N SER A 121 15.73 -7.32 7.79
CA SER A 121 14.76 -7.76 8.79
C SER A 121 14.35 -6.65 9.74
N TYR A 122 13.18 -6.81 10.37
CA TYR A 122 12.68 -5.95 11.46
C TYR A 122 12.44 -4.48 11.07
N GLY A 123 11.94 -4.26 9.86
CA GLY A 123 11.49 -2.95 9.40
C GLY A 123 10.00 -2.72 9.61
N ASP A 124 9.62 -1.52 10.03
CA ASP A 124 8.23 -1.06 10.03
C ASP A 124 8.07 0.07 9.02
N ILE A 125 7.15 -0.10 8.07
CA ILE A 125 6.69 0.93 7.14
C ILE A 125 5.27 1.28 7.55
N LEU A 126 5.03 2.51 8.02
CA LEU A 126 3.75 2.87 8.59
C LEU A 126 3.24 4.25 8.17
N SER A 127 1.96 4.34 7.85
CA SER A 127 1.29 5.59 7.51
C SER A 127 2.00 6.38 6.39
N CYS A 128 2.62 5.66 5.45
CA CYS A 128 3.29 6.26 4.31
C CYS A 128 2.34 6.38 3.12
N THR A 129 2.59 7.37 2.27
CA THR A 129 1.82 7.59 1.04
C THR A 129 2.68 7.41 -0.20
N PHE A 130 2.25 6.56 -1.12
CA PHE A 130 2.94 6.22 -2.36
C PHE A 130 2.04 6.59 -3.54
N THR A 131 2.53 7.44 -4.45
CA THR A 131 1.71 7.95 -5.55
C THR A 131 2.50 7.98 -6.87
N TYR A 132 1.91 7.46 -7.94
CA TYR A 132 2.47 7.52 -9.30
C TYR A 132 3.83 6.81 -9.45
N LEU A 133 3.97 5.62 -8.84
CA LEU A 133 5.21 4.84 -8.88
C LEU A 133 5.05 3.54 -9.68
N ARG A 134 6.12 3.00 -10.25
CA ARG A 134 6.08 1.63 -10.78
C ARG A 134 5.87 0.60 -9.66
N LEU A 135 6.67 0.67 -8.61
CA LEU A 135 6.52 -0.15 -7.40
C LEU A 135 6.37 0.77 -6.20
N GLY A 136 5.31 0.62 -5.40
CA GLY A 136 5.18 1.32 -4.14
C GLY A 136 6.22 0.86 -3.14
N ILE A 137 6.11 -0.42 -2.74
CA ILE A 137 7.03 -1.09 -1.83
C ILE A 137 7.48 -2.40 -2.47
N HIS A 138 8.79 -2.65 -2.47
CA HIS A 138 9.39 -3.86 -3.01
C HIS A 138 10.32 -4.49 -1.96
N MET A 139 10.07 -5.75 -1.62
CA MET A 139 10.86 -6.52 -0.65
C MET A 139 11.37 -7.80 -1.28
N THR A 140 12.67 -8.05 -1.18
CA THR A 140 13.31 -9.29 -1.61
C THR A 140 14.13 -9.87 -0.47
N ASN A 141 13.94 -11.17 -0.19
CA ASN A 141 14.65 -11.86 0.89
C ASN A 141 14.52 -11.12 2.24
N CYS A 142 13.32 -10.61 2.55
CA CYS A 142 13.07 -9.86 3.78
C CYS A 142 12.36 -10.73 4.82
N SER A 143 12.56 -10.44 6.10
CA SER A 143 11.81 -11.12 7.16
C SER A 143 11.35 -10.22 8.29
N TYR A 144 10.16 -10.49 8.85
CA TYR A 144 9.60 -9.69 9.94
C TYR A 144 9.47 -8.19 9.60
N VAL A 145 9.19 -7.87 8.34
CA VAL A 145 8.87 -6.50 7.92
C VAL A 145 7.36 -6.29 7.94
N ASN A 146 6.90 -5.19 8.54
CA ASN A 146 5.49 -4.83 8.59
C ASN A 146 5.21 -3.61 7.70
N CYS A 147 4.26 -3.71 6.78
CA CYS A 147 3.62 -2.56 6.10
C CYS A 147 2.26 -2.33 6.75
N ASN A 148 2.02 -1.13 7.28
CA ASN A 148 0.83 -0.87 8.07
C ASN A 148 0.20 0.49 7.78
N SER A 149 -1.10 0.49 7.47
CA SER A 149 -1.90 1.71 7.31
C SER A 149 -1.33 2.65 6.24
N ASP A 150 -0.71 2.08 5.21
CA ASP A 150 -0.18 2.86 4.10
C ASP A 150 -1.28 3.19 3.08
N LEU A 151 -1.07 4.27 2.33
CA LEU A 151 -1.90 4.66 1.20
C LEU A 151 -1.08 4.54 -0.08
N ILE A 152 -1.42 3.56 -0.91
CA ILE A 152 -0.76 3.32 -2.20
C ILE A 152 -1.76 3.60 -3.31
N ARG A 153 -1.41 4.52 -4.21
CA ARG A 153 -2.32 4.91 -5.29
C ARG A 153 -1.60 5.18 -6.58
N MET A 154 -2.27 4.88 -7.67
CA MET A 154 -1.77 5.14 -9.01
C MET A 154 -0.39 4.52 -9.25
N CYS A 155 -0.13 3.38 -8.61
CA CYS A 155 1.09 2.60 -8.80
C CYS A 155 0.79 1.39 -9.68
N ASP A 156 1.75 0.96 -10.50
CA ASP A 156 1.60 -0.26 -11.32
C ASP A 156 1.45 -1.48 -10.43
N THR A 157 2.48 -1.75 -9.63
CA THR A 157 2.40 -2.73 -8.56
C THR A 157 2.44 -2.00 -7.22
N GLY A 158 1.46 -2.29 -6.36
CA GLY A 158 1.36 -1.61 -5.07
C GLY A 158 2.46 -2.07 -4.11
N ILE A 159 2.39 -3.34 -3.70
CA ILE A 159 3.36 -3.96 -2.81
C ILE A 159 3.78 -5.31 -3.41
N LEU A 160 5.09 -5.50 -3.60
CA LEU A 160 5.71 -6.78 -3.95
C LEU A 160 6.53 -7.27 -2.75
N VAL A 161 6.20 -8.45 -2.23
CA VAL A 161 6.87 -9.04 -1.05
C VAL A 161 7.38 -10.44 -1.34
N GLY A 162 8.69 -10.62 -1.16
CA GLY A 162 9.34 -11.92 -1.04
C GLY A 162 10.09 -12.09 0.27
N GLY A 163 10.13 -13.33 0.74
CA GLY A 163 10.73 -13.71 2.03
C GLY A 163 9.70 -14.21 3.06
N VAL A 164 10.01 -14.06 4.35
CA VAL A 164 9.40 -14.87 5.41
C VAL A 164 8.75 -14.02 6.49
N ARG A 165 7.53 -14.35 6.92
CA ARG A 165 6.86 -13.68 8.06
C ARG A 165 6.77 -12.17 7.94
N ASN A 166 6.55 -11.68 6.71
CA ASN A 166 6.26 -10.28 6.45
C ASN A 166 4.75 -10.05 6.55
N HIS A 167 4.36 -8.86 7.00
CA HIS A 167 2.96 -8.52 7.23
C HIS A 167 2.55 -7.29 6.42
N ILE A 168 1.37 -7.34 5.83
CA ILE A 168 0.72 -6.20 5.15
C ILE A 168 -0.65 -6.04 5.76
N VAL A 169 -0.85 -4.97 6.53
CA VAL A 169 -2.03 -4.81 7.39
C VAL A 169 -2.66 -3.43 7.24
N GLY A 170 -3.96 -3.39 6.98
CA GLY A 170 -4.72 -2.13 7.02
C GLY A 170 -4.36 -1.14 5.90
N THR A 171 -3.70 -1.59 4.84
CA THR A 171 -3.26 -0.74 3.73
C THR A 171 -4.38 -0.56 2.71
N ALA A 172 -4.50 0.66 2.18
CA ALA A 172 -5.42 0.98 1.09
C ALA A 172 -4.66 1.13 -0.23
N LEU A 173 -5.04 0.34 -1.24
CA LEU A 173 -4.40 0.26 -2.54
C LEU A 173 -5.40 0.59 -3.66
N PHE A 174 -5.07 1.59 -4.48
CA PHE A 174 -5.89 2.06 -5.61
C PHE A 174 -5.04 2.11 -6.88
N GLY A 175 -5.15 1.08 -7.73
CA GLY A 175 -4.37 0.96 -8.96
C GLY A 175 -4.93 1.78 -10.12
N MET A 176 -4.43 1.46 -11.32
CA MET A 176 -4.85 2.03 -12.61
C MET A 176 -5.11 0.92 -13.64
N ASP A 177 -5.82 -0.12 -13.21
CA ASP A 177 -6.21 -1.31 -13.98
C ASP A 177 -5.04 -2.06 -14.61
N SER A 178 -3.88 -1.99 -13.95
CA SER A 178 -2.62 -2.60 -14.36
C SER A 178 -1.92 -3.24 -13.16
N GLY A 179 -0.92 -4.08 -13.42
CA GLY A 179 -0.09 -4.73 -12.40
C GLY A 179 -0.86 -5.45 -11.30
N ASP A 180 -0.20 -5.63 -10.16
CA ASP A 180 -0.75 -6.32 -9.00
C ASP A 180 -0.90 -5.36 -7.80
N GLY A 181 -2.00 -5.43 -7.08
CA GLY A 181 -2.18 -4.63 -5.86
C GLY A 181 -1.18 -5.06 -4.80
N ILE A 182 -1.30 -6.30 -4.35
CA ILE A 182 -0.32 -6.96 -3.49
C ILE A 182 0.12 -8.25 -4.16
N HIS A 183 1.42 -8.43 -4.33
CA HIS A 183 2.03 -9.64 -4.86
C HIS A 183 2.96 -10.27 -3.82
N LEU A 184 2.58 -11.46 -3.33
CA LEU A 184 3.47 -12.35 -2.60
C LEU A 184 4.25 -13.21 -3.61
N HIS A 185 5.57 -13.10 -3.63
CA HIS A 185 6.45 -13.83 -4.54
C HIS A 185 7.55 -14.52 -3.76
N ASP A 186 7.63 -15.86 -3.83
CA ASP A 186 8.61 -16.62 -3.05
C ASP A 186 8.52 -16.28 -1.55
N ALA A 187 7.29 -16.39 -1.03
CA ALA A 187 6.93 -15.94 0.31
C ALA A 187 6.50 -17.10 1.23
N TYR A 188 6.80 -17.00 2.52
CA TYR A 188 6.52 -18.06 3.48
C TYR A 188 5.99 -17.49 4.81
N GLU A 189 4.89 -18.04 5.32
CA GLU A 189 4.28 -17.61 6.60
C GLU A 189 3.98 -16.09 6.67
N CYS A 190 3.63 -15.47 5.55
CA CYS A 190 3.28 -14.05 5.50
C CYS A 190 1.80 -13.83 5.87
N LEU A 191 1.47 -12.61 6.32
CA LEU A 191 0.11 -12.20 6.64
C LEU A 191 -0.32 -11.00 5.78
N VAL A 192 -1.41 -11.17 5.03
CA VAL A 192 -2.07 -10.08 4.29
C VAL A 192 -3.45 -9.91 4.89
N ARG A 193 -3.64 -8.86 5.68
CA ARG A 193 -4.86 -8.68 6.48
C ARG A 193 -5.50 -7.30 6.40
N ASN A 194 -6.83 -7.27 6.30
CA ASN A 194 -7.62 -6.04 6.42
C ASN A 194 -7.19 -4.96 5.41
N ASN A 195 -6.74 -5.37 4.23
CA ASN A 195 -6.37 -4.44 3.17
C ASN A 195 -7.54 -4.16 2.24
N HIS A 196 -7.56 -2.98 1.65
CA HIS A 196 -8.57 -2.57 0.67
C HIS A 196 -7.88 -2.44 -0.69
N VAL A 197 -8.23 -3.29 -1.66
CA VAL A 197 -7.51 -3.39 -2.94
C VAL A 197 -8.46 -3.22 -4.13
N TYR A 198 -8.19 -2.20 -4.95
CA TYR A 198 -9.03 -1.80 -6.07
C TYR A 198 -8.23 -1.48 -7.33
N ASN A 199 -8.85 -1.73 -8.49
CA ASN A 199 -8.40 -1.26 -9.81
C ASN A 199 -6.99 -1.72 -10.17
N TYR A 200 -6.69 -3.01 -9.97
CA TYR A 200 -5.47 -3.67 -10.48
C TYR A 200 -5.83 -4.76 -11.49
N THR A 201 -4.85 -5.21 -12.27
CA THR A 201 -5.03 -6.43 -13.08
C THR A 201 -5.25 -7.64 -12.16
N VAL A 202 -4.49 -7.76 -11.07
CA VAL A 202 -4.80 -8.69 -9.98
C VAL A 202 -4.80 -7.94 -8.66
N GLY A 203 -5.87 -8.06 -7.88
CA GLY A 203 -5.92 -7.44 -6.55
C GLY A 203 -4.86 -8.03 -5.62
N LEU A 204 -4.96 -9.33 -5.33
CA LEU A 204 -3.99 -10.09 -4.53
C LEU A 204 -3.45 -11.26 -5.35
N ARG A 205 -2.14 -11.29 -5.60
CA ARG A 205 -1.46 -12.40 -6.27
C ARG A 205 -0.52 -13.10 -5.30
N ALA A 206 -0.49 -14.44 -5.38
CA ALA A 206 0.51 -15.26 -4.73
C ALA A 206 1.18 -16.18 -5.76
N THR A 207 2.51 -16.16 -5.81
CA THR A 207 3.33 -17.07 -6.62
C THR A 207 4.45 -17.65 -5.76
N LYS A 208 4.68 -18.98 -5.86
CA LYS A 208 5.66 -19.68 -5.03
C LYS A 208 5.50 -19.38 -3.53
N THR A 209 4.26 -19.22 -3.08
CA THR A 209 3.96 -18.73 -1.73
C THR A 209 3.33 -19.83 -0.89
N ASN A 210 3.83 -20.05 0.32
CA ASN A 210 3.36 -21.15 1.16
C ASN A 210 3.04 -20.71 2.60
N TYR A 211 2.10 -21.42 3.23
CA TYR A 211 1.73 -21.24 4.65
C TYR A 211 1.35 -19.81 5.03
N SER A 212 0.94 -18.99 4.07
CA SER A 212 0.59 -17.59 4.27
C SER A 212 -0.92 -17.43 4.45
N SER A 213 -1.31 -16.33 5.10
CA SER A 213 -2.70 -16.05 5.44
C SER A 213 -3.18 -14.78 4.73
N LEU A 214 -4.20 -14.91 3.89
CA LEU A 214 -4.89 -13.81 3.20
C LEU A 214 -6.28 -13.68 3.84
N VAL A 215 -6.43 -12.74 4.77
CA VAL A 215 -7.56 -12.74 5.71
C VAL A 215 -8.21 -11.36 5.85
N ASP A 216 -9.54 -11.31 5.92
CA ASP A 216 -10.29 -10.06 6.16
C ASP A 216 -10.04 -8.95 5.11
N ASN A 217 -9.57 -9.27 3.90
CA ASN A 217 -9.30 -8.25 2.87
C ASN A 217 -10.57 -7.91 2.07
N LEU A 218 -10.69 -6.65 1.63
CA LEU A 218 -11.70 -6.22 0.67
C LEU A 218 -11.04 -6.09 -0.72
N VAL A 219 -11.41 -6.95 -1.65
CA VAL A 219 -10.78 -7.06 -2.97
C VAL A 219 -11.85 -7.00 -4.07
N ARG A 220 -11.99 -5.84 -4.72
CA ARG A 220 -13.03 -5.61 -5.73
C ARG A 220 -12.57 -4.62 -6.79
N ASN A 221 -13.28 -4.56 -7.91
CA ASN A 221 -12.97 -3.75 -9.08
C ASN A 221 -11.56 -4.00 -9.62
N ASN A 222 -11.06 -5.23 -9.48
CA ASN A 222 -9.86 -5.66 -10.16
C ASN A 222 -10.28 -6.51 -11.36
N ARG A 223 -9.36 -6.78 -12.28
CA ARG A 223 -9.65 -7.75 -13.34
C ARG A 223 -9.76 -9.17 -12.77
N ILE A 224 -8.81 -9.58 -11.92
CA ILE A 224 -8.91 -10.77 -11.08
C ILE A 224 -8.81 -10.33 -9.61
N GLY A 225 -9.71 -10.81 -8.75
CA GLY A 225 -9.66 -10.49 -7.32
C GLY A 225 -8.44 -11.11 -6.62
N ILE A 226 -8.50 -12.42 -6.36
CA ILE A 226 -7.39 -13.18 -5.75
C ILE A 226 -6.89 -14.26 -6.71
N ASN A 227 -5.58 -14.35 -6.93
CA ASN A 227 -4.96 -15.37 -7.78
C ASN A 227 -3.86 -16.12 -7.05
N LEU A 228 -4.04 -17.43 -6.86
CA LEU A 228 -3.02 -18.35 -6.36
C LEU A 228 -2.44 -19.16 -7.53
N ALA A 229 -1.17 -18.95 -7.86
CA ALA A 229 -0.51 -19.65 -8.97
C ALA A 229 -0.10 -21.09 -8.61
N ARG A 230 0.28 -21.90 -9.62
CA ARG A 230 0.58 -23.35 -9.49
C ARG A 230 1.50 -23.74 -8.33
N ASP A 231 2.54 -22.94 -8.06
CA ASP A 231 3.53 -23.26 -7.01
C ASP A 231 3.15 -22.70 -5.62
N THR A 232 1.87 -22.39 -5.39
CA THR A 232 1.38 -21.72 -4.17
C THR A 232 0.57 -22.70 -3.33
N ASN A 233 1.06 -23.05 -2.14
CA ASN A 233 0.49 -24.17 -1.39
C ASN A 233 0.21 -23.89 0.09
N SER A 234 -0.79 -24.59 0.62
CA SER A 234 -1.10 -24.58 2.06
C SER A 234 -1.36 -23.18 2.62
N ASN A 235 -1.93 -22.28 1.81
CA ASN A 235 -2.30 -20.94 2.25
C ASN A 235 -3.73 -20.92 2.78
N LEU A 236 -4.02 -19.99 3.69
CA LEU A 236 -5.35 -19.78 4.26
C LEU A 236 -5.96 -18.50 3.68
N VAL A 237 -7.06 -18.64 2.94
CA VAL A 237 -7.80 -17.53 2.31
C VAL A 237 -9.21 -17.49 2.87
N ILE A 238 -9.45 -16.70 3.92
CA ILE A 238 -10.74 -16.69 4.62
C ILE A 238 -11.19 -15.28 5.02
N ARG A 239 -12.51 -15.10 5.19
CA ARG A 239 -13.14 -13.82 5.59
C ARG A 239 -12.87 -12.64 4.68
N ASN A 240 -12.39 -12.90 3.46
CA ASN A 240 -12.23 -11.84 2.48
C ASN A 240 -13.60 -11.47 1.89
N ARG A 241 -13.75 -10.21 1.52
CA ARG A 241 -14.89 -9.66 0.80
C ARG A 241 -14.46 -9.46 -0.65
N ILE A 242 -14.89 -10.36 -1.53
CA ILE A 242 -14.36 -10.49 -2.88
C ILE A 242 -15.45 -10.17 -3.89
N GLY A 243 -15.18 -9.18 -4.73
CA GLY A 243 -16.02 -8.81 -5.87
C GLY A 243 -16.79 -7.49 -5.74
N PRO A 244 -17.38 -7.00 -6.85
CA PRO A 244 -17.28 -7.60 -8.19
C PRO A 244 -15.88 -7.37 -8.78
N ASN A 245 -15.34 -8.37 -9.46
CA ASN A 245 -14.12 -8.27 -10.27
C ASN A 245 -14.48 -8.65 -11.72
N GLU A 246 -13.71 -8.17 -12.70
CA GLU A 246 -14.10 -8.23 -14.13
C GLU A 246 -14.13 -9.67 -14.68
N ASP A 247 -13.00 -10.37 -14.61
CA ASP A 247 -12.84 -11.71 -15.17
C ASP A 247 -13.19 -12.78 -14.13
N TYR A 248 -12.59 -12.68 -12.95
CA TYR A 248 -12.74 -13.68 -11.88
C TYR A 248 -12.65 -13.04 -10.49
N ASN A 249 -13.54 -13.45 -9.58
CA ASN A 249 -13.42 -13.08 -8.18
C ASN A 249 -12.21 -13.76 -7.52
N ALA A 250 -11.98 -15.03 -7.82
CA ALA A 250 -10.79 -15.74 -7.40
C ALA A 250 -10.40 -16.82 -8.41
N ILE A 251 -9.12 -17.19 -8.42
CA ILE A 251 -8.59 -18.34 -9.17
C ILE A 251 -7.54 -19.04 -8.31
N ASP A 252 -7.56 -20.37 -8.30
CA ASP A 252 -6.62 -21.21 -7.56
C ASP A 252 -6.06 -22.31 -8.47
N TYR A 253 -4.81 -22.14 -8.87
CA TYR A 253 -4.02 -23.14 -9.57
C TYR A 253 -3.10 -23.93 -8.64
N GLY A 254 -3.04 -23.56 -7.36
CA GLY A 254 -2.12 -24.11 -6.38
C GLY A 254 -2.57 -25.46 -5.83
N SER A 255 -2.05 -25.83 -4.65
CA SER A 255 -2.47 -27.06 -3.98
C SER A 255 -2.63 -26.88 -2.47
N ALA A 256 -3.57 -27.63 -1.88
CA ALA A 256 -3.86 -27.60 -0.45
C ALA A 256 -4.16 -26.20 0.14
N ASN A 257 -4.54 -25.23 -0.70
CA ASN A 257 -5.01 -23.91 -0.24
C ASN A 257 -6.42 -24.06 0.35
N GLN A 258 -6.67 -23.37 1.46
CA GLN A 258 -7.93 -23.45 2.20
C GLN A 258 -8.72 -22.15 2.01
N TRP A 259 -9.89 -22.25 1.38
CA TRP A 259 -10.79 -21.12 1.14
C TRP A 259 -11.87 -20.95 2.23
N ASN A 260 -11.83 -21.81 3.25
CA ASN A 260 -12.67 -21.71 4.43
C ASN A 260 -12.05 -22.47 5.60
N SER A 261 -12.50 -22.11 6.80
CA SER A 261 -12.38 -22.91 8.02
C SER A 261 -13.61 -23.80 8.21
N SER A 262 -13.72 -24.50 9.34
CA SER A 262 -14.90 -25.30 9.68
C SER A 262 -16.18 -24.46 9.80
N SER A 263 -16.07 -23.20 10.21
CA SER A 263 -17.20 -22.31 10.53
C SER A 263 -17.32 -21.08 9.64
N VAL A 264 -16.25 -20.66 8.95
CA VAL A 264 -16.21 -19.38 8.23
C VAL A 264 -15.45 -19.50 6.92
N GLY A 265 -16.03 -18.96 5.84
CA GLY A 265 -15.41 -18.82 4.51
C GLY A 265 -15.25 -17.36 4.09
N ASN A 266 -15.34 -17.10 2.79
CA ASN A 266 -15.28 -15.77 2.21
C ASN A 266 -16.68 -15.25 1.84
N GLN A 267 -16.75 -13.95 1.57
CA GLN A 267 -17.92 -13.25 1.08
C GLN A 267 -17.75 -12.95 -0.41
N TRP A 268 -18.73 -13.32 -1.23
CA TRP A 268 -18.65 -13.25 -2.69
C TRP A 268 -19.84 -12.48 -3.26
N THR A 269 -19.62 -11.58 -4.22
CA THR A 269 -20.71 -10.75 -4.78
C THR A 269 -21.65 -11.51 -5.69
N ASP A 270 -21.17 -12.60 -6.28
CA ASP A 270 -21.87 -13.45 -7.25
C ASP A 270 -22.33 -14.78 -6.63
N TYR A 271 -22.20 -14.96 -5.30
CA TYR A 271 -22.70 -16.16 -4.65
C TYR A 271 -24.23 -16.21 -4.67
N SER A 272 -24.78 -17.32 -5.16
CA SER A 272 -26.22 -17.54 -5.31
C SER A 272 -26.99 -17.66 -3.99
N GLY A 273 -26.29 -17.74 -2.85
CA GLY A 273 -26.88 -17.95 -1.54
C GLY A 273 -27.09 -19.42 -1.16
N SER A 274 -26.65 -20.38 -1.99
CA SER A 274 -26.76 -21.80 -1.69
C SER A 274 -25.57 -22.62 -2.21
N GLY A 275 -25.25 -23.73 -1.53
CA GLY A 275 -24.15 -24.63 -1.88
C GLY A 275 -22.75 -24.07 -1.55
N SER A 276 -21.71 -24.78 -2.00
CA SER A 276 -20.32 -24.27 -1.97
C SER A 276 -20.09 -23.28 -3.09
N TYR A 277 -19.14 -22.36 -2.91
CA TYR A 277 -18.67 -21.49 -3.99
C TYR A 277 -17.43 -22.14 -4.64
N PRO A 278 -17.51 -22.59 -5.91
CA PRO A 278 -16.36 -23.17 -6.60
C PRO A 278 -15.33 -22.08 -6.92
N ILE A 279 -14.05 -22.38 -6.73
CA ILE A 279 -12.95 -21.51 -7.09
C ILE A 279 -12.37 -22.03 -8.42
N PRO A 280 -12.48 -21.27 -9.52
CA PRO A 280 -11.89 -21.64 -10.79
C PRO A 280 -10.39 -21.95 -10.69
N GLY A 281 -9.90 -22.83 -11.57
CA GLY A 281 -8.49 -23.21 -11.63
C GLY A 281 -8.29 -24.72 -11.53
N GLU A 282 -7.03 -25.14 -11.60
CA GLU A 282 -6.66 -26.56 -11.62
C GLU A 282 -6.68 -27.22 -10.24
N ALA A 283 -6.72 -26.43 -9.16
CA ALA A 283 -6.76 -26.95 -7.79
C ALA A 283 -8.08 -27.66 -7.48
N GLY A 284 -9.16 -27.34 -8.21
CA GLY A 284 -10.51 -27.82 -7.88
C GLY A 284 -10.96 -27.33 -6.51
N SER A 285 -10.49 -26.15 -6.08
CA SER A 285 -10.76 -25.59 -4.76
C SER A 285 -12.22 -25.14 -4.62
N HIS A 286 -12.74 -25.22 -3.40
CA HIS A 286 -14.08 -24.74 -3.06
C HIS A 286 -14.02 -23.97 -1.74
N ASP A 287 -14.79 -22.89 -1.66
CA ASP A 287 -15.23 -22.34 -0.38
C ASP A 287 -16.52 -23.05 0.03
N TYR A 288 -16.46 -23.82 1.11
CA TYR A 288 -17.60 -24.56 1.67
C TYR A 288 -18.40 -23.78 2.71
N ARG A 289 -17.98 -22.56 3.05
CA ARG A 289 -18.67 -21.65 3.96
C ARG A 289 -18.84 -20.25 3.35
N PRO A 290 -19.28 -20.14 2.08
CA PRO A 290 -19.41 -18.86 1.42
C PRO A 290 -20.60 -18.10 2.02
N SER A 291 -20.55 -16.77 1.91
CA SER A 291 -21.72 -15.92 2.17
C SER A 291 -21.84 -14.84 1.11
N LEU A 292 -23.05 -14.33 0.92
CA LEU A 292 -23.30 -13.28 -0.06
C LEU A 292 -22.68 -11.96 0.41
N LEU A 293 -21.86 -11.36 -0.45
CA LEU A 293 -21.36 -10.01 -0.26
C LEU A 293 -22.36 -9.00 -0.83
N VAL A 294 -23.10 -8.32 0.06
CA VAL A 294 -23.94 -7.19 -0.35
C VAL A 294 -23.06 -5.96 -0.56
N VAL A 295 -22.95 -5.52 -1.81
CA VAL A 295 -22.13 -4.36 -2.17
C VAL A 295 -22.98 -3.11 -2.09
N ASN A 296 -22.68 -2.26 -1.12
CA ASN A 296 -23.15 -0.88 -1.17
C ASN A 296 -22.26 -0.11 -2.18
N PRO A 297 -22.86 0.76 -3.03
CA PRO A 297 -22.08 1.62 -3.91
C PRO A 297 -21.02 2.37 -3.10
N ILE A 298 -19.83 2.53 -3.70
CA ILE A 298 -18.68 3.17 -3.05
C ILE A 298 -19.13 4.54 -2.53
N PRO A 299 -18.94 4.87 -1.24
CA PRO A 299 -19.11 6.24 -0.77
C PRO A 299 -18.15 7.12 -1.57
N TRP A 300 -18.68 8.07 -2.35
CA TRP A 300 -17.91 8.97 -3.21
C TRP A 300 -16.80 9.72 -2.46
N ASP A 301 -16.91 9.84 -1.13
CA ASP A 301 -15.94 10.48 -0.27
C ASP A 301 -14.55 9.80 -0.31
N LEU A 302 -14.49 8.47 -0.40
CA LEU A 302 -13.24 7.70 -0.56
C LEU A 302 -12.60 7.90 -1.95
N VAL A 303 -13.43 8.12 -2.96
CA VAL A 303 -13.01 8.38 -4.36
C VAL A 303 -12.47 9.81 -4.50
N ILE A 304 -13.11 10.77 -3.84
CA ILE A 304 -12.75 12.20 -3.90
C ILE A 304 -11.43 12.47 -3.15
N THR A 305 -11.18 11.85 -2.00
CA THR A 305 -9.88 11.99 -1.30
C THR A 305 -8.72 11.42 -2.13
N GLY A 306 -8.95 10.35 -2.89
CA GLY A 306 -7.95 9.76 -3.80
C GLY A 306 -7.66 10.63 -5.02
N LEU A 307 -8.68 11.21 -5.65
CA LEU A 307 -8.56 12.07 -6.83
C LEU A 307 -8.08 13.49 -6.52
N ALA A 308 -8.54 14.10 -5.42
CA ALA A 308 -8.14 15.46 -5.03
C ALA A 308 -6.64 15.54 -4.71
N GLY A 309 -6.09 14.52 -4.04
CA GLY A 309 -4.65 14.43 -3.80
C GLY A 309 -3.83 14.24 -5.08
N GLY A 310 -4.39 13.67 -6.15
CA GLY A 310 -3.72 13.49 -7.44
C GLY A 310 -3.74 14.77 -8.29
N VAL A 311 -4.90 15.42 -8.36
CA VAL A 311 -5.09 16.66 -9.13
C VAL A 311 -4.28 17.83 -8.56
N ILE A 312 -4.18 17.96 -7.24
CA ILE A 312 -3.35 18.99 -6.60
C ILE A 312 -1.86 18.78 -6.93
N VAL A 313 -1.38 17.54 -6.92
CA VAL A 313 0.02 17.21 -7.19
C VAL A 313 0.39 17.40 -8.66
N VAL A 314 -0.46 16.94 -9.60
CA VAL A 314 -0.26 17.18 -11.04
C VAL A 314 -0.23 18.69 -11.34
N SER A 315 -1.08 19.47 -10.67
CA SER A 315 -1.12 20.93 -10.81
C SER A 315 0.17 21.59 -10.30
N LEU A 316 0.72 21.13 -9.17
CA LEU A 316 1.99 21.63 -8.62
C LEU A 316 3.19 21.28 -9.53
N ILE A 317 3.26 20.07 -10.07
CA ILE A 317 4.31 19.66 -11.03
C ILE A 317 4.26 20.53 -12.30
N PHE A 318 3.06 20.82 -12.82
CA PHE A 318 2.91 21.72 -13.97
C PHE A 318 3.32 23.16 -13.66
N MET A 319 3.05 23.64 -12.44
CA MET A 319 3.46 24.97 -11.99
C MET A 319 4.97 25.09 -11.84
N GLU A 320 5.63 24.05 -11.33
CA GLU A 320 7.09 24.02 -11.14
C GLU A 320 7.86 23.92 -12.46
N LYS A 321 7.40 23.07 -13.41
CA LYS A 321 7.92 23.05 -14.79
C LYS A 321 7.77 24.40 -15.51
N ARG A 322 6.72 25.16 -15.24
CA ARG A 322 6.54 26.52 -15.79
C ARG A 322 7.48 27.55 -15.15
N ARG A 323 7.82 27.38 -13.88
CA ARG A 323 8.79 28.24 -13.16
C ARG A 323 10.21 28.08 -13.71
N HIS A 324 10.66 26.83 -13.94
CA HIS A 324 11.97 26.58 -14.55
C HIS A 324 12.09 27.05 -16.01
N LYS A 325 11.01 26.95 -16.80
CA LYS A 325 11.00 27.52 -18.18
C LYS A 325 11.04 29.05 -18.23
N LYS A 326 10.64 29.74 -17.15
CA LYS A 326 10.69 31.21 -17.07
C LYS A 326 12.01 31.73 -16.48
N GLY A 327 12.76 30.90 -15.74
CA GLY A 327 14.08 31.26 -15.22
C GLY A 327 15.24 31.14 -16.22
N GLY A 328 15.04 30.47 -17.37
CA GLY A 328 16.06 30.28 -18.41
C GLY A 328 16.06 31.34 -19.53
N LYS A 329 15.34 32.45 -19.37
CA LYS A 329 15.39 33.61 -20.29
C LYS A 329 15.84 34.83 -19.52
N GLY A 330 17.13 34.88 -19.25
CA GLY A 330 17.76 35.94 -18.48
C GLY A 330 19.26 35.72 -18.34
N LEU A 331 19.94 35.58 -19.48
CA LEU A 331 21.32 35.96 -19.78
C LEU A 331 21.47 35.92 -21.31
#